data_AF-A0A960US86-F1
#
_entry.id   AF-A0A960US86-F1
#
_cell.length_a   1.000
_cell.length_b   1.000
_cell.length_c   1.000
_cell.angle_alpha   90.00
_cell.angle_beta   90.00
_cell.angle_gamma   90.00
#
_symmetry.space_group_name_H-M   'P 1'
#
loop_
_entity.id
_entity.type
_entity.pdbx_description
1 polymer ?
#
loop_
_entity_poly.entity_id
_entity_poly.type
_entity_poly.pdbx_seq_one_letter_code
_entity_poly.pdbx_strand_id
1 'polypeptide(L)'
;MSSKHKKLGTLADIFQAESLDGTITRIRMDRIHPSEEQPRKDRTVAVDELAESIKKDGLLSPIVVTRAGEGYRIIAGERRFHALTRLGWKEAECRIISREERDYYRIAIIENLQRENLSAQEEAEALLRLKQQESYSDAELAQLVGKSRNYITEILGIAGL
;
A
#
# COMPACT_ATOMS: atom_id res chain seq x y z
N MET A 1 17.50 8.12 -25.37
CA MET A 1 16.63 6.95 -25.61
C MET A 1 15.33 7.19 -24.88
N SER A 2 14.21 7.10 -25.61
CA SER A 2 12.95 7.80 -25.37
C SER A 2 12.24 7.39 -24.07
N SER A 3 12.09 8.34 -23.13
CA SER A 3 11.19 8.23 -21.98
C SER A 3 9.75 8.37 -22.46
N LYS A 4 9.13 7.25 -22.83
CA LYS A 4 7.70 7.19 -23.12
C LYS A 4 6.94 7.52 -21.83
N HIS A 5 6.29 8.69 -21.81
CA HIS A 5 5.28 9.02 -20.81
C HIS A 5 4.17 7.96 -20.87
N LYS A 6 4.18 7.03 -19.89
CA LYS A 6 3.06 6.10 -19.64
C LYS A 6 1.87 7.00 -19.30
N LYS A 7 0.81 7.02 -20.12
CA LYS A 7 -0.42 7.76 -19.82
C LYS A 7 -0.86 7.38 -18.40
N LEU A 8 -0.95 8.35 -17.48
CA LEU A 8 -1.54 8.15 -16.16
C LEU A 8 -3.01 7.82 -16.37
N GLY A 9 -3.38 6.54 -16.25
CA GLY A 9 -4.76 6.11 -16.10
C GLY A 9 -5.33 6.56 -14.76
N THR A 10 -6.64 6.41 -14.57
CA THR A 10 -7.27 6.63 -13.26
C THR A 10 -6.72 5.63 -12.24
N LEU A 11 -6.94 5.91 -10.96
CA LEU A 11 -6.54 5.05 -9.86
C LEU A 11 -7.05 3.60 -10.05
N ALA A 12 -8.28 3.44 -10.54
CA ALA A 12 -8.85 2.15 -10.91
C ALA A 12 -8.14 1.50 -12.10
N ASP A 13 -7.67 2.28 -13.08
CA ASP A 13 -6.91 1.77 -14.24
C ASP A 13 -5.51 1.30 -13.86
N ILE A 14 -4.83 1.95 -12.90
CA ILE A 14 -3.54 1.47 -12.39
C ILE A 14 -3.71 0.14 -11.65
N PHE A 15 -4.82 -0.03 -10.93
CA PHE A 15 -5.19 -1.28 -10.27
C PHE A 15 -5.70 -2.36 -11.23
N GLN A 16 -6.37 -2.00 -12.33
CA GLN A 16 -6.96 -2.95 -13.29
C GLN A 16 -6.06 -3.28 -14.49
N ALA A 17 -5.20 -2.37 -14.94
CA ALA A 17 -4.37 -2.54 -16.15
C ALA A 17 -3.10 -3.37 -15.90
N GLU A 18 -2.71 -3.60 -14.64
CA GLU A 18 -1.63 -4.51 -14.30
C GLU A 18 -2.25 -5.68 -13.55
N SER A 19 -2.46 -6.76 -14.30
CA SER A 19 -2.90 -8.04 -13.77
C SER A 19 -2.13 -8.36 -12.49
N LEU A 20 -2.84 -8.78 -11.44
CA LEU A 20 -2.26 -9.33 -10.21
C LEU A 20 -1.65 -10.72 -10.47
N ASP A 21 -0.88 -10.84 -11.55
CA ASP A 21 -0.11 -12.01 -11.94
C ASP A 21 1.14 -12.10 -11.06
N GLY A 22 0.90 -12.25 -9.75
CA GLY A 22 1.92 -12.58 -8.78
C GLY A 22 1.84 -14.05 -8.46
N THR A 23 2.96 -14.76 -8.54
CA THR A 23 3.05 -16.15 -8.07
C THR A 23 2.69 -16.18 -6.58
N ILE A 24 1.69 -17.00 -6.22
CA ILE A 24 1.41 -17.31 -4.82
C ILE A 24 2.47 -18.30 -4.36
N THR A 25 3.18 -17.97 -3.29
CA THR A 25 4.25 -18.80 -2.73
C THR A 25 4.16 -18.77 -1.21
N ARG A 26 4.49 -19.91 -0.59
CA ARG A 26 4.66 -19.96 0.86
C ARG A 26 6.00 -19.34 1.24
N ILE A 27 5.96 -18.28 2.02
CA ILE A 27 7.15 -17.56 2.48
C ILE A 27 7.24 -17.73 4.00
N ARG A 28 8.44 -17.96 4.51
CA ARG A 28 8.68 -18.01 5.95
C ARG A 28 8.41 -16.65 6.58
N MET A 29 7.72 -16.65 7.70
CA MET A 29 7.31 -15.44 8.42
C MET A 29 8.50 -14.57 8.84
N ASP A 30 9.68 -15.17 9.11
CA ASP A 30 10.91 -14.47 9.47
C ASP A 30 11.54 -13.67 8.32
N ARG A 31 11.11 -13.89 7.08
CA ARG A 31 11.54 -13.13 5.89
C ARG A 31 10.53 -12.06 5.46
N ILE A 32 9.44 -11.89 6.20
CA ILE A 32 8.39 -10.92 5.89
C ILE A 32 8.45 -9.79 6.92
N HIS A 33 8.66 -8.58 6.43
CA HIS A 33 8.76 -7.39 7.26
C HIS A 33 7.52 -6.50 7.09
N PRO A 34 6.91 -6.06 8.20
CA PRO A 34 5.83 -5.07 8.15
C PRO A 34 6.34 -3.75 7.59
N SER A 35 5.42 -2.94 7.05
CA SER A 35 5.76 -1.60 6.57
C SER A 35 6.00 -0.66 7.75
N GLU A 36 7.01 0.21 7.66
CA GLU A 36 7.39 1.15 8.74
C GLU A 36 6.36 2.27 8.97
N GLU A 37 5.38 2.46 8.07
CA GLU A 37 4.51 3.64 8.03
C GLU A 37 3.01 3.41 8.42
N GLN A 38 2.67 2.49 9.34
CA GLN A 38 1.26 2.32 9.77
C GLN A 38 1.05 2.46 11.29
N PRO A 39 0.87 3.70 11.78
CA PRO A 39 0.75 4.03 13.21
C PRO A 39 -0.71 4.02 13.71
N ARG A 40 -1.47 2.94 13.56
CA ARG A 40 -2.80 2.86 14.21
C ARG A 40 -2.78 2.11 15.54
N LYS A 41 -3.31 2.78 16.58
CA LYS A 41 -3.43 2.34 17.98
C LYS A 41 -4.49 1.25 18.22
N ASP A 42 -5.38 0.96 17.27
CA ASP A 42 -6.48 -0.02 17.42
C ASP A 42 -6.17 -1.44 16.88
N ARG A 43 -4.90 -1.84 16.86
CA ARG A 43 -4.45 -3.08 16.19
C ARG A 43 -4.77 -4.37 16.96
N THR A 44 -5.01 -4.34 18.26
CA THR A 44 -5.02 -5.55 19.10
C THR A 44 -6.35 -6.31 19.04
N VAL A 45 -7.49 -5.64 19.24
CA VAL A 45 -8.80 -6.30 19.32
C VAL A 45 -9.19 -6.94 17.99
N ALA A 46 -8.96 -6.22 16.87
CA ALA A 46 -9.32 -6.67 15.54
C ALA A 46 -8.39 -7.75 14.93
N VAL A 47 -7.29 -8.09 15.61
CA VAL A 47 -6.37 -9.17 15.21
C VAL A 47 -6.76 -10.50 15.85
N ASP A 48 -7.32 -10.49 17.06
CA ASP A 48 -7.68 -11.72 17.78
C ASP A 48 -8.88 -12.42 17.13
N GLU A 49 -9.92 -11.66 16.74
CA GLU A 49 -11.05 -12.19 15.97
C GLU A 49 -10.60 -12.76 14.61
N LEU A 50 -9.67 -12.08 13.95
CA LEU A 50 -9.13 -12.52 12.67
C LEU A 50 -8.26 -13.78 12.83
N ALA A 51 -7.51 -13.91 13.92
CA ALA A 51 -6.74 -15.09 14.24
C ALA A 51 -7.64 -16.31 14.47
N GLU A 52 -8.75 -16.15 15.20
CA GLU A 52 -9.72 -17.23 15.39
C GLU A 52 -10.40 -17.64 14.08
N SER A 53 -10.73 -16.68 13.21
CA SER A 53 -11.26 -16.98 11.87
C SER A 53 -10.23 -17.73 11.00
N ILE A 54 -8.98 -17.27 10.97
CA ILE A 54 -7.90 -17.93 10.20
C ILE A 54 -7.61 -19.34 10.74
N LYS A 55 -7.70 -19.53 12.05
CA LYS A 55 -7.53 -20.86 12.68
C LYS A 55 -8.64 -21.83 12.28
N LYS A 56 -9.87 -21.34 12.08
CA LYS A 56 -11.03 -22.15 11.70
C LYS A 56 -11.08 -22.44 10.19
N ASP A 57 -10.94 -21.41 9.37
CA ASP A 57 -11.25 -21.46 7.94
C ASP A 57 -9.99 -21.38 7.05
N GLY A 58 -8.80 -21.21 7.66
CA GLY A 58 -7.55 -21.01 6.95
C GLY A 58 -7.36 -19.58 6.44
N LEU A 59 -6.23 -19.33 5.78
CA LEU A 59 -5.94 -18.02 5.19
C LEU A 59 -6.63 -17.91 3.81
N LEU A 60 -7.84 -17.35 3.78
CA LEU A 60 -8.64 -17.22 2.55
C LEU A 60 -8.04 -16.28 1.49
N SER A 61 -7.15 -15.39 1.88
CA SER A 61 -6.52 -14.44 0.97
C SER A 61 -5.04 -14.29 1.31
N PRO A 62 -4.14 -14.41 0.32
CA PRO A 62 -2.70 -14.35 0.55
C PRO A 62 -2.26 -12.94 0.96
N ILE A 63 -1.19 -12.85 1.74
CA ILE A 63 -0.53 -11.58 2.07
C ILE A 63 0.14 -11.06 0.80
N VAL A 64 -0.01 -9.77 0.52
CA VAL A 64 0.64 -9.18 -0.67
C VAL A 64 1.98 -8.62 -0.24
N VAL A 65 3.04 -9.05 -0.90
CA VAL A 65 4.42 -8.66 -0.57
C VAL A 65 5.21 -8.23 -1.81
N THR A 66 6.20 -7.38 -1.61
CA THR A 66 7.24 -7.05 -2.61
C THR A 66 8.60 -7.55 -2.10
N ARG A 67 9.55 -7.77 -3.01
CA ARG A 67 10.94 -8.07 -2.63
C ARG A 67 11.59 -6.81 -2.03
N ALA A 68 12.28 -6.97 -0.91
CA ALA A 68 13.01 -5.89 -0.25
C ALA A 68 14.30 -6.45 0.38
N GLY A 69 15.46 -6.09 -0.18
CA GLY A 69 16.75 -6.64 0.24
C GLY A 69 16.77 -8.18 0.19
N GLU A 70 17.13 -8.81 1.31
CA GLU A 70 17.16 -10.28 1.45
C GLU A 70 15.79 -10.91 1.81
N GLY A 71 14.76 -10.08 2.00
CA GLY A 71 13.43 -10.50 2.45
C GLY A 71 12.31 -9.92 1.60
N TYR A 72 11.16 -9.76 2.24
CA TYR A 72 9.94 -9.26 1.64
C TYR A 72 9.33 -8.18 2.53
N ARG A 73 8.75 -7.16 1.91
CA ARG A 73 8.00 -6.12 2.61
C ARG A 73 6.52 -6.29 2.34
N ILE A 74 5.69 -6.20 3.39
CA ILE A 74 4.23 -6.29 3.26
C ILE A 74 3.72 -5.04 2.56
N ILE A 75 3.00 -5.27 1.46
CA ILE A 75 2.23 -4.26 0.74
C ILE A 75 0.83 -4.14 1.34
N ALA A 76 0.18 -5.28 1.53
CA ALA A 76 -1.18 -5.34 2.04
C ALA A 76 -1.41 -6.64 2.83
N GLY A 77 -2.31 -6.56 3.81
CA GLY A 77 -2.63 -7.70 4.67
C GLY A 77 -1.83 -7.75 5.97
N GLU A 78 -1.36 -6.61 6.47
CA GLU A 78 -0.62 -6.52 7.74
C GLU A 78 -1.38 -7.16 8.92
N ARG A 79 -2.71 -6.96 9.00
CA ARG A 79 -3.56 -7.64 10.01
C ARG A 79 -3.47 -9.17 9.93
N ARG A 80 -3.43 -9.74 8.73
CA ARG A 80 -3.28 -11.18 8.52
C ARG A 80 -1.89 -11.64 8.97
N PHE A 81 -0.84 -10.89 8.66
CA PHE A 81 0.50 -11.17 9.15
C PHE A 81 0.55 -11.21 10.68
N HIS A 82 -0.06 -10.25 11.37
CA HIS A 82 -0.11 -10.26 12.84
C HIS A 82 -0.93 -11.41 13.40
N ALA A 83 -2.07 -11.74 12.80
CA ALA A 83 -2.87 -12.88 13.19
C ALA A 83 -2.07 -14.20 13.05
N LEU A 84 -1.39 -14.41 11.92
CA LEU A 84 -0.54 -15.58 11.69
C LEU A 84 0.65 -15.64 12.66
N THR A 85 1.26 -14.48 12.94
CA THR A 85 2.35 -14.37 13.93
C THR A 85 1.85 -14.78 15.31
N ARG A 86 0.66 -14.32 15.71
CA ARG A 86 0.04 -14.67 17.00
C ARG A 86 -0.35 -16.13 17.10
N LEU A 87 -0.79 -16.73 15.98
CA LEU A 87 -1.07 -18.16 15.88
C LEU A 87 0.21 -19.03 15.85
N GLY A 88 1.40 -18.43 15.77
CA GLY A 88 2.67 -19.16 15.74
C GLY A 88 2.96 -19.87 14.41
N TRP A 89 2.37 -19.41 13.31
CA TRP A 89 2.62 -20.01 11.99
C TRP A 89 4.05 -19.71 11.53
N LYS A 90 4.70 -20.70 10.90
CA LYS A 90 6.07 -20.56 10.39
C LYS A 90 6.12 -19.98 8.97
N GLU A 91 5.04 -20.15 8.22
CA GLU A 91 4.92 -19.76 6.81
C GLU A 91 3.54 -19.19 6.53
N ALA A 92 3.47 -18.28 5.56
CA ALA A 92 2.23 -17.70 5.07
C ALA A 92 2.16 -17.77 3.54
N GLU A 93 0.96 -17.97 3.00
CA GLU A 93 0.73 -17.80 1.56
C GLU A 93 0.83 -16.32 1.21
N CYS A 94 1.78 -16.01 0.34
CA CYS A 94 2.08 -14.65 -0.06
C CYS A 94 2.02 -14.54 -1.58
N ARG A 95 1.39 -13.47 -2.07
CA ARG A 95 1.46 -13.06 -3.46
C ARG A 95 2.64 -12.10 -3.60
N ILE A 96 3.67 -12.51 -4.34
CA ILE A 96 4.83 -11.67 -4.62
C ILE A 96 4.52 -10.81 -5.84
N ILE A 97 4.54 -9.49 -5.66
CA ILE A 97 4.42 -8.53 -6.76
C ILE A 97 5.82 -8.00 -7.07
N SER A 98 6.35 -8.27 -8.27
CA SER A 98 7.59 -7.67 -8.75
C SER A 98 7.32 -6.29 -9.31
N ARG A 99 7.17 -5.31 -8.43
CA ARG A 99 7.18 -3.89 -8.81
C ARG A 99 8.56 -3.32 -8.49
N GLU A 100 9.06 -2.42 -9.34
CA GLU A 100 10.16 -1.55 -8.93
C GLU A 100 9.74 -0.86 -7.62
N GLU A 101 10.65 -0.71 -6.66
CA GLU A 101 10.33 -0.24 -5.29
C GLU A 101 9.57 1.10 -5.30
N ARG A 102 9.81 1.91 -6.34
CA ARG A 102 9.11 3.16 -6.67
C ARG A 102 7.61 2.98 -6.94
N ASP A 103 7.22 1.97 -7.72
CA ASP A 103 5.80 1.68 -8.01
C ASP A 103 5.06 1.19 -6.76
N TYR A 104 5.74 0.45 -5.88
CA TYR A 104 5.16 0.01 -4.62
C TYR A 104 4.89 1.18 -3.68
N TYR A 105 5.88 2.04 -3.46
CA TYR A 105 5.75 3.20 -2.59
C TYR A 105 4.64 4.13 -3.06
N ARG A 106 4.57 4.35 -4.38
CA ARG A 106 3.47 5.08 -5.03
C ARG A 106 2.10 4.48 -4.69
N ILE A 107 1.93 3.16 -4.83
CA ILE A 107 0.65 2.48 -4.54
C ILE A 107 0.30 2.59 -3.06
N ALA A 108 1.26 2.43 -2.16
CA ALA A 108 1.04 2.52 -0.72
C ALA A 108 0.56 3.92 -0.31
N ILE A 109 1.17 4.99 -0.86
CA ILE A 109 0.71 6.37 -0.63
C ILE A 109 -0.71 6.57 -1.16
N ILE A 110 -0.99 6.06 -2.36
CA ILE A 110 -2.29 6.23 -3.00
C ILE A 110 -3.40 5.49 -2.23
N GLU A 111 -3.17 4.25 -1.79
CA GLU A 111 -4.12 3.52 -0.93
C GLU A 111 -4.35 4.27 0.37
N ASN A 112 -3.28 4.80 0.98
CA ASN A 112 -3.40 5.57 2.20
C ASN A 112 -4.24 6.83 1.99
N LEU A 113 -4.08 7.55 0.88
CA LEU A 113 -4.89 8.72 0.52
C LEU A 113 -6.38 8.41 0.31
N GLN A 114 -6.74 7.17 -0.02
CA GLN A 114 -8.14 6.78 -0.23
C GLN A 114 -8.90 6.44 1.06
N ARG A 115 -8.26 6.47 2.23
CA ARG A 115 -8.94 6.14 3.50
C ARG A 115 -9.90 7.27 3.88
N GLU A 116 -11.13 6.90 4.21
CA GLU A 116 -12.23 7.85 4.50
C GLU A 116 -12.00 8.77 5.73
N ASN A 117 -10.95 8.54 6.52
CA ASN A 117 -10.66 9.25 7.77
C ASN A 117 -9.26 9.90 7.80
N LEU A 118 -8.76 10.45 6.69
CA LEU A 118 -7.54 11.28 6.74
C LEU A 118 -7.86 12.68 7.26
N SER A 119 -6.98 13.20 8.11
CA SER A 119 -6.94 14.64 8.38
C SER A 119 -6.37 15.38 7.17
N ALA A 120 -6.75 16.67 7.02
CA ALA A 120 -6.24 17.50 5.93
C ALA A 120 -4.71 17.61 5.92
N GLN A 121 -4.06 17.51 7.09
CA GLN A 121 -2.60 17.53 7.22
C GLN A 121 -1.97 16.22 6.73
N GLU A 122 -2.52 15.06 7.12
CA GLU A 122 -2.06 13.76 6.62
C GLU A 122 -2.22 13.65 5.09
N GLU A 123 -3.32 14.18 4.56
CA GLU A 123 -3.56 14.20 3.11
C GLU A 123 -2.55 15.10 2.40
N ALA A 124 -2.25 16.28 2.96
CA ALA A 124 -1.26 17.20 2.44
C ALA A 124 0.16 16.61 2.42
N GLU A 125 0.57 15.96 3.51
CA GLU A 125 1.87 15.30 3.61
C GLU A 125 2.02 14.15 2.60
N ALA A 126 0.98 13.32 2.46
CA ALA A 126 0.97 12.21 1.51
C ALA A 126 1.02 12.71 0.05
N LEU A 127 0.24 13.74 -0.29
CA LEU A 127 0.27 14.36 -1.62
C LEU A 127 1.62 15.04 -1.92
N LEU A 128 2.22 15.72 -0.95
CA LEU A 128 3.51 16.38 -1.11
C LEU A 128 4.63 15.35 -1.35
N ARG A 129 4.66 14.26 -0.58
CA ARG A 129 5.60 13.16 -0.79
C ARG A 129 5.46 12.54 -2.19
N LEU A 130 4.22 12.30 -2.61
CA LEU A 130 3.92 11.75 -3.94
C LEU A 130 4.37 12.70 -5.05
N LYS A 131 4.15 14.01 -4.88
CA LYS A 131 4.60 15.07 -5.79
C LYS A 131 6.12 15.08 -5.95
N GLN A 132 6.85 15.01 -4.84
CA GLN A 132 8.30 15.13 -4.81
C GLN A 132 9.00 13.90 -5.39
N GLN A 133 8.54 12.69 -5.07
CA GLN A 133 9.18 11.46 -5.54
C GLN A 133 9.02 11.24 -7.04
N GLU A 134 7.84 11.55 -7.58
CA GLU A 134 7.50 11.27 -8.98
C GLU A 134 7.58 12.52 -9.87
N SER A 135 7.91 13.68 -9.30
CA SER A 135 7.93 14.99 -9.98
C SER A 135 6.61 15.34 -10.68
N TYR A 136 5.47 14.94 -10.09
CA TYR A 136 4.15 15.22 -10.66
C TYR A 136 3.79 16.70 -10.62
N SER A 137 3.13 17.16 -11.68
CA SER A 137 2.38 18.42 -11.68
C SER A 137 1.10 18.31 -10.85
N ASP A 138 0.55 19.45 -10.42
CA ASP A 138 -0.71 19.47 -9.66
C ASP A 138 -1.88 18.89 -10.48
N ALA A 139 -1.83 19.04 -11.80
CA ALA A 139 -2.83 18.50 -12.71
C ALA A 139 -2.77 16.96 -12.79
N GLU A 140 -1.55 16.39 -12.82
CA GLU A 140 -1.35 14.94 -12.81
C GLU A 140 -1.77 14.32 -11.48
N LEU A 141 -1.46 14.97 -10.34
CA LEU A 141 -1.94 14.55 -9.03
C LEU A 141 -3.46 14.56 -8.95
N ALA A 142 -4.09 15.65 -9.40
CA ALA A 142 -5.54 15.79 -9.42
C ALA A 142 -6.22 14.65 -10.20
N GLN A 143 -5.68 14.33 -11.39
CA GLN A 143 -6.17 13.22 -12.20
C GLN A 143 -5.94 11.86 -11.52
N LEU A 144 -4.78 11.68 -10.87
CA LEU A 144 -4.41 10.43 -10.20
C LEU A 144 -5.33 10.12 -9.01
N VAL A 145 -5.63 11.11 -8.16
CA VAL A 145 -6.46 10.93 -6.97
C VAL A 145 -7.96 11.18 -7.22
N GLY A 146 -8.34 11.56 -8.45
CA GLY A 146 -9.73 11.84 -8.82
C GLY A 146 -10.30 13.10 -8.17
N LYS A 147 -9.47 14.12 -7.95
CA LYS A 147 -9.84 15.41 -7.33
C LYS A 147 -9.64 16.56 -8.31
N SER A 148 -10.13 17.75 -7.98
CA SER A 148 -9.89 18.94 -8.79
C SER A 148 -8.48 19.48 -8.56
N ARG A 149 -7.89 20.15 -9.56
CA ARG A 149 -6.60 20.83 -9.41
C ARG A 149 -6.63 21.85 -8.27
N ASN A 150 -7.71 22.60 -8.11
CA ASN A 150 -7.86 23.58 -7.03
C ASN A 150 -7.77 22.91 -5.65
N TYR A 151 -8.43 21.75 -5.48
CA TYR A 151 -8.35 20.98 -4.24
C TYR A 151 -6.91 20.56 -3.93
N ILE A 152 -6.15 20.10 -4.93
CA ILE A 152 -4.74 19.74 -4.76
C ILE A 152 -3.91 20.95 -4.33
N THR A 153 -4.11 22.12 -4.96
CA THR A 153 -3.39 23.35 -4.59
C THR A 153 -3.72 23.82 -3.18
N GLU A 154 -4.99 23.76 -2.77
CA GLU A 154 -5.45 24.12 -1.42
C GLU A 154 -4.84 23.19 -0.36
N ILE A 155 -4.91 21.88 -0.57
CA ILE A 155 -4.38 20.89 0.37
C ILE A 155 -2.85 20.97 0.46
N LEU A 156 -2.13 21.10 -0.66
CA LEU A 156 -0.67 21.26 -0.63
C LEU A 156 -0.24 22.56 0.07
N GLY A 157 -1.07 23.60 0.06
CA GLY A 157 -0.85 24.82 0.84
C GLY A 157 -0.82 24.59 2.35
N ILE A 158 -1.51 23.55 2.84
CA ILE A 158 -1.54 23.19 4.27
C ILE A 158 -0.20 22.57 4.70
N ALA A 159 0.45 21.77 3.86
CA ALA A 159 1.75 21.16 4.17
C ALA A 159 2.94 22.14 4.11
N GLY A 160 2.74 23.34 3.56
CA GLY A 160 3.74 24.40 3.48
C GLY A 160 3.68 25.44 4.60
N LEU A 161 2.76 25.29 5.56
CA LEU A 161 2.62 26.10 6.78
C LEU A 161 3.26 25.39 7.97
#